data_AF-A0A4Q2K2C2-F1
#
_entry.id   AF-A0A4Q2K2C2-F1
#
_cell.length_a   1.000
_cell.length_b   1.000
_cell.length_c   1.000
_cell.angle_alpha   90.00
_cell.angle_beta   90.00
_cell.angle_gamma   90.00
#
_symmetry.space_group_name_H-M   'P 1'
#
loop_
_entity.id
_entity.type
_entity.pdbx_description
1 polymer ?
#
loop_
_entity_poly.entity_id
_entity_poly.type
_entity_poly.pdbx_seq_one_letter_code
_entity_poly.pdbx_strand_id
1 'polypeptide(L)'
;MSDQTAIQASAEGTAQAAQQADASGKAKCEAEEQAAAHVGEQALRPGEQPSPAKDEKHLVLKRILAAHERWFDVQREYEYAGRTFPGYAEFHSYGEKYVLVKRAKLWEVDTHEYLFFVLANRLDETQVRDLVSFMENDGLAKVVPEPNHMSSAISLVIVADSCTEEALRLVRKTKFRKNFAFGIRGWADLRVAVADLSTKRVTTNAMGKQLKQTIEATLSVQA
;
A
#
# COMPACT_ATOMS: atom_id res chain seq x y z
N MET A 1 24.80 59.93 10.43
CA MET A 1 26.03 59.63 11.18
C MET A 1 25.58 59.27 12.58
N SER A 2 25.15 58.02 12.81
CA SER A 2 25.97 56.86 13.21
C SER A 2 25.60 56.57 14.67
N ASP A 3 25.34 55.36 15.14
CA ASP A 3 25.17 54.06 14.49
C ASP A 3 24.46 53.13 15.48
N GLN A 4 23.88 52.05 14.97
CA GLN A 4 23.24 50.97 15.70
C GLN A 4 24.27 50.00 16.32
N THR A 5 23.89 49.27 17.38
CA THR A 5 24.14 47.81 17.62
C THR A 5 23.58 47.46 19.02
N ALA A 6 22.50 46.69 19.21
CA ALA A 6 22.20 45.28 18.92
C ALA A 6 22.64 44.29 20.04
N ILE A 7 21.64 43.60 20.61
CA ILE A 7 21.60 42.17 21.01
C ILE A 7 21.64 41.80 22.53
N GLN A 8 20.48 41.25 22.95
CA GLN A 8 20.15 40.15 23.89
C GLN A 8 20.58 40.19 25.37
N ALA A 9 19.61 40.01 26.28
CA ALA A 9 19.27 38.68 26.84
C ALA A 9 18.18 38.75 27.95
N SER A 10 17.34 37.71 27.98
CA SER A 10 16.65 37.12 29.15
C SER A 10 15.45 37.85 29.78
N ALA A 11 14.24 37.32 29.49
CA ALA A 11 13.03 37.47 30.29
C ALA A 11 12.61 36.05 30.75
N GLU A 12 12.59 35.77 32.06
CA GLU A 12 11.44 35.89 32.98
C GLU A 12 10.59 34.62 33.04
N GLY A 13 10.32 34.16 34.27
CA GLY A 13 9.25 33.21 34.54
C GLY A 13 9.55 32.22 35.67
N THR A 14 9.53 32.67 36.92
CA THR A 14 9.31 31.75 38.06
C THR A 14 8.34 32.42 39.02
N ALA A 15 7.07 32.02 38.95
CA ALA A 15 6.05 32.39 39.91
C ALA A 15 5.86 31.24 40.91
N GLN A 16 6.15 31.53 42.17
CA GLN A 16 5.64 30.80 43.34
C GLN A 16 4.15 31.12 43.53
N ALA A 17 3.36 30.13 43.94
CA ALA A 17 2.48 30.17 45.11
C ALA A 17 1.55 28.96 45.14
N ALA A 18 1.53 28.23 46.26
CA ALA A 18 0.33 28.05 47.08
C ALA A 18 0.55 26.94 48.12
N GLN A 19 0.51 27.37 49.38
CA GLN A 19 0.43 26.55 50.57
C GLN A 19 -1.02 26.16 50.87
N GLN A 20 -1.11 25.17 51.77
CA GLN A 20 -2.20 24.86 52.71
C GLN A 20 -3.27 23.85 52.32
N ALA A 21 -3.12 22.70 52.97
CA ALA A 21 -4.15 21.73 53.29
C ALA A 21 -4.97 22.18 54.52
N ASP A 22 -6.24 21.82 54.55
CA ASP A 22 -6.96 21.44 55.77
C ASP A 22 -7.99 20.35 55.45
N ALA A 23 -8.16 19.48 56.43
CA ALA A 23 -8.91 18.26 56.47
C ALA A 23 -10.43 18.48 56.43
N SER A 24 -11.13 17.56 55.77
CA SER A 24 -12.44 17.09 56.24
C SER A 24 -12.75 15.74 55.60
N GLY A 25 -12.50 14.68 56.37
CA GLY A 25 -12.94 13.33 56.06
C GLY A 25 -14.32 13.05 56.68
N LYS A 26 -15.05 12.14 56.05
CA LYS A 26 -16.24 11.43 56.55
C LYS A 26 -17.53 12.25 56.62
N ALA A 27 -18.21 12.37 55.47
CA ALA A 27 -19.68 12.25 55.39
C ALA A 27 -20.13 12.20 53.92
N LYS A 28 -20.07 11.00 53.30
CA LYS A 28 -20.93 10.52 52.20
C LYS A 28 -20.36 9.23 51.62
N CYS A 29 -20.29 8.19 52.45
CA CYS A 29 -20.57 6.85 51.97
C CYS A 29 -22.08 6.68 52.16
N GLU A 30 -22.79 6.10 51.20
CA GLU A 30 -24.27 5.96 51.15
C GLU A 30 -25.03 7.19 50.62
N ALA A 31 -24.86 7.51 49.33
CA ALA A 31 -25.89 8.10 48.44
C ALA A 31 -25.26 8.52 47.09
N GLU A 32 -24.66 7.57 46.37
CA GLU A 32 -24.38 7.69 44.92
C GLU A 32 -24.30 6.30 44.25
N GLU A 33 -24.83 5.29 44.94
CA GLU A 33 -25.43 4.10 44.35
C GLU A 33 -26.85 4.55 43.97
N GLN A 34 -27.19 4.53 42.66
CA GLN A 34 -28.46 4.94 42.04
C GLN A 34 -28.53 6.35 41.41
N ALA A 35 -27.57 6.72 40.55
CA ALA A 35 -27.79 7.75 39.50
C ALA A 35 -26.80 7.65 38.32
N ALA A 36 -26.64 6.46 37.73
CA ALA A 36 -26.04 6.32 36.38
C ALA A 36 -26.49 5.06 35.63
N ALA A 37 -27.61 4.46 36.04
CA ALA A 37 -28.23 3.32 35.36
C ALA A 37 -29.23 3.80 34.30
N HIS A 38 -28.74 4.55 33.29
CA HIS A 38 -29.39 4.67 31.99
C HIS A 38 -28.41 5.21 30.94
N VAL A 39 -27.41 4.41 30.59
CA VAL A 39 -26.73 4.55 29.29
C VAL A 39 -27.25 3.40 28.45
N GLY A 40 -28.10 3.76 27.49
CA GLY A 40 -28.87 2.84 26.69
C GLY A 40 -28.00 1.74 26.09
N GLU A 41 -28.46 0.52 26.30
CA GLU A 41 -28.18 -0.62 25.45
C GLU A 41 -28.44 -0.22 24.01
N GLN A 42 -27.38 0.18 23.28
CA GLN A 42 -27.46 0.32 21.84
C GLN A 42 -27.61 -1.10 21.28
N ALA A 43 -28.87 -1.48 21.13
CA ALA A 43 -29.30 -2.60 20.34
C ALA A 43 -28.48 -2.65 19.04
N LEU A 44 -27.85 -3.80 18.84
CA LEU A 44 -27.34 -4.27 17.57
C LEU A 44 -28.31 -3.83 16.45
N ARG A 45 -27.95 -2.86 15.61
CA ARG A 45 -28.78 -2.49 14.47
C ARG A 45 -28.77 -3.65 13.48
N PRO A 46 -29.89 -4.36 13.27
CA PRO A 46 -29.95 -5.38 12.23
C PRO A 46 -30.24 -4.62 10.94
N GLY A 47 -29.23 -4.38 10.11
CA GLY A 47 -29.49 -3.77 8.80
C GLY A 47 -28.39 -3.01 8.08
N GLU A 48 -27.12 -3.03 8.52
CA GLU A 48 -26.05 -2.65 7.59
C GLU A 48 -25.80 -3.83 6.64
N GLN A 49 -26.69 -3.99 5.66
CA GLN A 49 -26.44 -4.87 4.51
C GLN A 49 -25.18 -4.31 3.83
N PRO A 50 -24.10 -5.10 3.68
CA PRO A 50 -22.93 -4.61 2.96
C PRO A 50 -23.36 -4.20 1.56
N SER A 51 -22.93 -3.02 1.10
CA SER A 51 -23.27 -2.61 -0.26
C SER A 51 -22.67 -3.63 -1.23
N PRO A 52 -23.43 -4.13 -2.23
CA PRO A 52 -22.98 -5.20 -3.12
C PRO A 52 -21.61 -4.93 -3.78
N ALA A 53 -21.32 -3.64 -4.02
CA ALA A 53 -20.07 -3.18 -4.62
C ALA A 53 -18.86 -3.31 -3.69
N LYS A 54 -19.01 -3.08 -2.37
CA LYS A 54 -17.91 -3.30 -1.42
C LYS A 54 -17.51 -4.77 -1.44
N ASP A 55 -18.47 -5.68 -1.44
CA ASP A 55 -18.18 -7.12 -1.40
C ASP A 55 -17.53 -7.62 -2.70
N GLU A 56 -17.93 -7.06 -3.85
CA GLU A 56 -17.44 -7.51 -5.15
C GLU A 56 -15.93 -7.32 -5.33
N LYS A 57 -15.39 -6.12 -5.05
CA LYS A 57 -13.95 -5.87 -5.19
C LYS A 57 -13.09 -6.69 -4.23
N HIS A 58 -13.59 -6.96 -3.02
CA HIS A 58 -12.91 -7.83 -2.07
C HIS A 58 -12.92 -9.29 -2.53
N LEU A 59 -14.03 -9.74 -3.13
CA LEU A 59 -14.13 -11.06 -3.74
C LEU A 59 -13.18 -11.22 -4.93
N VAL A 60 -13.11 -10.22 -5.81
CA VAL A 60 -12.16 -10.20 -6.93
C VAL A 60 -10.72 -10.24 -6.41
N LEU A 61 -10.38 -9.41 -5.43
CA LEU A 61 -9.05 -9.45 -4.79
C LEU A 61 -8.75 -10.84 -4.22
N LYS A 62 -9.67 -11.42 -3.45
CA LYS A 62 -9.51 -12.76 -2.86
C LYS A 62 -9.21 -13.81 -3.93
N ARG A 63 -9.90 -13.75 -5.07
CA ARG A 63 -9.68 -14.68 -6.19
C ARG A 63 -8.33 -14.44 -6.87
N ILE A 64 -7.92 -13.17 -7.06
CA ILE A 64 -6.61 -12.85 -7.63
C ILE A 64 -5.51 -13.40 -6.73
N LEU A 65 -5.59 -13.15 -5.41
CA LEU A 65 -4.63 -13.67 -4.45
C LEU A 65 -4.57 -15.21 -4.48
N ALA A 66 -5.72 -15.89 -4.44
CA ALA A 66 -5.80 -17.35 -4.54
C ALA A 66 -5.17 -17.91 -5.83
N ALA A 67 -5.30 -17.20 -6.96
CA ALA A 67 -4.65 -17.60 -8.21
C ALA A 67 -3.12 -17.49 -8.16
N HIS A 68 -2.58 -16.63 -7.30
CA HIS A 68 -1.14 -16.44 -7.12
C HIS A 68 -0.53 -17.34 -6.03
N GLU A 69 -1.32 -17.82 -5.06
CA GLU A 69 -0.87 -18.67 -3.93
C GLU A 69 -0.10 -19.94 -4.36
N ARG A 70 -0.28 -20.42 -5.59
CA ARG A 70 0.47 -21.58 -6.09
C ARG A 70 1.96 -21.30 -6.29
N TRP A 71 2.31 -20.06 -6.63
CA TRP A 71 3.67 -19.70 -7.05
C TRP A 71 4.26 -18.54 -6.25
N PHE A 72 3.42 -17.71 -5.62
CA PHE A 72 3.82 -16.53 -4.89
C PHE A 72 3.60 -16.73 -3.39
N ASP A 73 4.47 -16.12 -2.60
CA ASP A 73 4.26 -15.92 -1.17
C ASP A 73 3.24 -14.77 -1.00
N VAL A 74 2.03 -15.12 -0.57
CA VAL A 74 0.90 -14.19 -0.47
C VAL A 74 0.68 -13.75 0.98
N GLN A 75 0.57 -12.43 1.18
CA GLN A 75 0.26 -11.81 2.46
C GLN A 75 -1.04 -11.00 2.34
N ARG A 76 -1.87 -11.06 3.38
CA ARG A 76 -3.09 -10.26 3.52
C ARG A 76 -2.83 -9.19 4.56
N GLU A 77 -3.41 -8.01 4.39
CA GLU A 77 -3.18 -6.86 5.29
C GLU A 77 -1.68 -6.56 5.48
N TYR A 78 -1.02 -6.25 4.37
CA TYR A 78 0.42 -6.02 4.34
C TYR A 78 0.78 -4.55 4.63
N GLU A 79 1.54 -4.30 5.68
CA GLU A 79 2.06 -2.97 5.99
C GLU A 79 3.45 -2.75 5.36
N TYR A 80 3.59 -1.66 4.60
CA TYR A 80 4.85 -1.29 3.98
C TYR A 80 4.96 0.23 3.80
N ALA A 81 6.11 0.78 4.22
CA ALA A 81 6.42 2.21 4.12
C ALA A 81 5.28 3.13 4.59
N GLY A 82 4.63 2.77 5.70
CA GLY A 82 3.55 3.54 6.31
C GLY A 82 2.19 3.42 5.59
N ARG A 83 2.03 2.52 4.63
CA ARG A 83 0.75 2.19 3.99
C ARG A 83 0.35 0.74 4.26
N THR A 84 -0.95 0.51 4.40
CA THR A 84 -1.53 -0.83 4.51
C THR A 84 -2.15 -1.24 3.18
N PHE A 85 -1.77 -2.41 2.68
CA PHE A 85 -2.27 -3.00 1.47
C PHE A 85 -3.18 -4.20 1.80
N PRO A 86 -4.41 -4.27 1.28
CA PRO A 86 -5.30 -5.40 1.52
C PRO A 86 -4.75 -6.74 0.99
N GLY A 87 -3.75 -6.70 0.11
CA GLY A 87 -2.97 -7.87 -0.28
C GLY A 87 -1.58 -7.48 -0.76
N TYR A 88 -0.68 -8.46 -0.66
CA TYR A 88 0.67 -8.42 -1.21
C TYR A 88 1.05 -9.81 -1.69
N ALA A 89 1.87 -9.90 -2.74
CA ALA A 89 2.42 -11.16 -3.20
C ALA A 89 3.86 -10.96 -3.70
N GLU A 90 4.76 -11.87 -3.38
CA GLU A 90 6.12 -11.84 -3.91
C GLU A 90 6.54 -13.20 -4.50
N PHE A 91 7.40 -13.16 -5.50
CA PHE A 91 7.95 -14.33 -6.16
C PHE A 91 9.42 -14.12 -6.46
N HIS A 92 10.23 -15.13 -6.15
CA HIS A 92 11.67 -15.10 -6.36
C HIS A 92 12.07 -16.35 -7.15
N SER A 93 12.68 -16.14 -8.32
CA SER A 93 13.22 -17.21 -9.16
C SER A 93 14.72 -17.06 -9.29
N TYR A 94 15.44 -18.12 -8.97
CA TYR A 94 16.89 -18.23 -9.09
C TYR A 94 17.20 -19.23 -10.21
N GLY A 95 17.80 -18.75 -11.30
CA GLY A 95 18.16 -19.60 -12.43
C GLY A 95 19.67 -19.77 -12.55
N GLU A 96 20.21 -20.97 -12.32
CA GLU A 96 21.60 -21.29 -12.66
C GLU A 96 21.70 -21.73 -14.13
N LYS A 97 22.41 -20.99 -14.99
CA LYS A 97 22.70 -21.44 -16.36
C LYS A 97 24.17 -21.86 -16.49
N TYR A 98 24.43 -23.16 -16.44
CA TYR A 98 25.76 -23.72 -16.71
C TYR A 98 26.06 -23.62 -18.21
N VAL A 99 27.04 -22.79 -18.60
CA VAL A 99 27.63 -22.86 -19.94
C VAL A 99 28.84 -23.81 -19.87
N LEU A 100 28.82 -24.86 -20.69
CA LEU A 100 29.81 -25.95 -20.76
C LEU A 100 31.22 -25.49 -21.19
N VAL A 101 31.90 -24.77 -20.30
CA VAL A 101 33.36 -24.68 -20.27
C VAL A 101 33.78 -24.64 -18.81
N LYS A 102 34.75 -25.49 -18.45
CA LYS A 102 35.15 -25.89 -17.08
C LYS A 102 35.63 -24.76 -16.14
N ARG A 103 35.30 -23.48 -16.37
CA ARG A 103 35.82 -22.35 -15.57
C ARG A 103 35.08 -21.01 -15.63
N ALA A 104 33.78 -20.94 -15.92
CA ALA A 104 33.03 -19.68 -15.75
C ALA A 104 31.56 -19.92 -15.37
N LYS A 105 31.19 -19.57 -14.12
CA LYS A 105 29.79 -19.32 -13.74
C LYS A 105 29.34 -18.05 -14.48
N LEU A 106 28.78 -18.21 -15.68
CA LEU A 106 28.26 -17.09 -16.45
C LEU A 106 26.73 -17.06 -16.26
N TRP A 107 26.28 -16.15 -15.39
CA TRP A 107 24.89 -15.70 -15.17
C TRP A 107 23.99 -16.65 -14.36
N GLU A 108 23.96 -16.42 -13.04
CA GLU A 108 22.76 -16.66 -12.23
C GLU A 108 21.74 -15.57 -12.64
N VAL A 109 20.55 -15.97 -13.06
CA VAL A 109 19.48 -15.05 -13.51
C VAL A 109 18.44 -14.97 -12.41
N ASP A 110 18.62 -14.00 -11.52
CA ASP A 110 17.67 -13.76 -10.44
C ASP A 110 16.61 -12.79 -10.91
N THR A 111 15.35 -13.24 -10.84
CA THR A 111 14.17 -12.44 -11.15
C THR A 111 13.26 -12.38 -9.94
N HIS A 112 12.83 -11.18 -9.58
CA HIS A 112 11.92 -10.95 -8.46
C HIS A 112 10.67 -10.22 -8.92
N GLU A 113 9.51 -10.62 -8.39
CA GLU A 113 8.25 -9.92 -8.61
C GLU A 113 7.62 -9.56 -7.27
N TYR A 114 7.15 -8.32 -7.16
CA TYR A 114 6.48 -7.79 -5.97
C TYR A 114 5.16 -7.16 -6.40
N LEU A 115 4.03 -7.66 -5.90
CA LEU A 115 2.70 -7.20 -6.26
C LEU A 115 2.02 -6.57 -5.05
N PHE A 116 1.71 -5.27 -5.17
CA PHE A 116 0.94 -4.51 -4.19
C PHE A 116 -0.49 -4.37 -4.68
N PHE A 117 -1.46 -4.77 -3.85
CA PHE A 117 -2.87 -4.72 -4.19
C PHE A 117 -3.58 -3.56 -3.49
N VAL A 118 -4.39 -2.81 -4.23
CA VAL A 118 -5.14 -1.66 -3.73
C VAL A 118 -6.61 -1.80 -4.10
N LEU A 119 -7.49 -1.43 -3.17
CA LEU A 119 -8.93 -1.35 -3.38
C LEU A 119 -9.36 0.11 -3.45
N ALA A 120 -10.21 0.46 -4.42
CA ALA A 120 -10.77 1.79 -4.57
C ALA A 120 -12.28 1.74 -4.79
N ASN A 121 -13.02 2.74 -4.29
CA ASN A 121 -14.44 2.90 -4.64
C ASN A 121 -14.57 3.54 -6.03
N ARG A 122 -13.90 4.68 -6.20
CA ARG A 122 -13.78 5.36 -7.48
C ARG A 122 -12.31 5.72 -7.64
N LEU A 123 -11.71 5.34 -8.76
CA LEU A 123 -10.32 5.65 -9.06
C LEU A 123 -10.24 6.88 -9.99
N ASP A 124 -9.62 7.94 -9.49
CA ASP A 124 -9.34 9.16 -10.24
C ASP A 124 -7.85 9.38 -10.52
N GLU A 125 -7.55 10.39 -11.34
CA GLU A 125 -6.18 10.72 -11.75
C GLU A 125 -5.28 11.06 -10.55
N THR A 126 -5.82 11.73 -9.53
CA THR A 126 -5.08 12.13 -8.32
C THR A 126 -4.63 10.90 -7.54
N GLN A 127 -5.52 9.94 -7.35
CA GLN A 127 -5.20 8.68 -6.67
C GLN A 127 -4.19 7.85 -7.46
N VAL A 128 -4.33 7.77 -8.80
CA VAL A 128 -3.33 7.08 -9.62
C VAL A 128 -1.96 7.74 -9.48
N ARG A 129 -1.89 9.08 -9.49
CA ARG A 129 -0.62 9.81 -9.33
C ARG A 129 0.00 9.56 -7.96
N ASP A 130 -0.79 9.59 -6.88
CA ASP A 130 -0.32 9.29 -5.52
C ASP A 130 0.23 7.86 -5.43
N LEU A 131 -0.55 6.87 -5.88
CA LEU A 131 -0.13 5.47 -5.83
C LEU A 131 1.11 5.21 -6.68
N VAL A 132 1.19 5.74 -7.90
CA VAL A 132 2.38 5.62 -8.75
C VAL A 132 3.58 6.29 -8.09
N SER A 133 3.42 7.49 -7.53
CA SER A 133 4.50 8.20 -6.84
C SER A 133 5.01 7.42 -5.63
N PHE A 134 4.12 6.79 -4.86
CA PHE A 134 4.52 5.88 -3.78
C PHE A 134 5.34 4.69 -4.32
N MET A 135 4.91 4.07 -5.41
CA MET A 135 5.64 2.93 -5.97
C MET A 135 7.03 3.31 -6.48
N GLU A 136 7.16 4.50 -7.07
CA GLU A 136 8.43 5.03 -7.57
C GLU A 136 9.40 5.46 -6.46
N ASN A 137 8.89 5.97 -5.33
CA ASN A 137 9.74 6.48 -4.25
C ASN A 137 10.00 5.44 -3.15
N ASP A 138 8.95 4.75 -2.69
CA ASP A 138 9.00 3.85 -1.53
C ASP A 138 8.92 2.38 -1.95
N GLY A 139 8.07 2.07 -2.92
CA GLY A 139 7.89 0.72 -3.44
C GLY A 139 9.21 0.11 -3.92
N LEU A 140 10.01 0.87 -4.66
CA LEU A 140 11.30 0.42 -5.20
C LEU A 140 12.30 -0.04 -4.15
N ALA A 141 12.20 0.42 -2.90
CA ALA A 141 13.10 -0.01 -1.85
C ALA A 141 12.96 -1.51 -1.52
N LYS A 142 11.88 -2.17 -1.98
CA LYS A 142 11.78 -3.64 -1.98
C LYS A 142 12.81 -4.32 -2.88
N VAL A 143 13.21 -3.67 -3.96
CA VAL A 143 14.18 -4.24 -4.89
C VAL A 143 15.57 -3.98 -4.33
N VAL A 144 16.13 -5.00 -3.68
CA VAL A 144 17.52 -5.02 -3.26
C VAL A 144 18.34 -5.72 -4.34
N PRO A 145 19.08 -4.99 -5.19
CA PRO A 145 19.82 -5.60 -6.29
C PRO A 145 21.03 -6.36 -5.73
N GLU A 146 20.89 -7.67 -5.60
CA GLU A 146 22.00 -8.59 -5.33
C GLU A 146 22.99 -8.60 -6.53
N PRO A 147 24.24 -9.06 -6.34
CA PRO A 147 25.23 -9.06 -7.42
C PRO A 147 24.77 -9.73 -8.73
N ASN A 148 23.86 -10.71 -8.64
CA ASN A 148 23.31 -11.46 -9.78
C ASN A 148 21.88 -11.04 -10.17
N HIS A 149 21.38 -9.93 -9.61
CA HIS A 149 20.06 -9.39 -9.93
C HIS A 149 19.98 -8.97 -11.41
N MET A 150 19.16 -9.66 -12.19
CA MET A 150 18.96 -9.33 -13.60
C MET A 150 17.77 -8.39 -13.79
N SER A 151 16.62 -8.73 -13.22
CA SER A 151 15.42 -7.91 -13.36
C SER A 151 14.43 -8.11 -12.23
N SER A 152 13.82 -7.01 -11.79
CA SER A 152 12.67 -7.03 -10.89
C SER A 152 11.45 -6.41 -11.53
N ALA A 153 10.28 -6.87 -11.13
CA ALA A 153 9.01 -6.23 -11.43
C ALA A 153 8.36 -5.77 -10.13
N ILE A 154 8.12 -4.47 -10.03
CA ILE A 154 7.27 -3.92 -8.98
C ILE A 154 5.90 -3.62 -9.59
N SER A 155 4.87 -4.25 -9.08
CA SER A 155 3.54 -4.26 -9.66
C SER A 155 2.54 -3.60 -8.72
N LEU A 156 1.77 -2.67 -9.25
CA LEU A 156 0.62 -2.07 -8.59
C LEU A 156 -0.65 -2.59 -9.25
N VAL A 157 -1.45 -3.36 -8.51
CA VAL A 157 -2.71 -3.92 -8.96
C VAL A 157 -3.86 -3.25 -8.21
N ILE A 158 -4.70 -2.50 -8.93
CA ILE A 158 -5.82 -1.75 -8.35
C ILE A 158 -7.13 -2.43 -8.77
N VAL A 159 -7.99 -2.77 -7.82
CA VAL A 159 -9.37 -3.19 -8.08
C VAL A 159 -10.30 -2.07 -7.65
N ALA A 160 -11.05 -1.51 -8.60
CA ALA A 160 -11.89 -0.33 -8.38
C ALA A 160 -13.33 -0.58 -8.81
N ASP A 161 -14.31 -0.10 -8.03
CA ASP A 161 -15.73 -0.23 -8.43
C ASP A 161 -15.99 0.56 -9.72
N SER A 162 -15.36 1.72 -9.88
CA SER A 162 -15.40 2.54 -11.09
C SER A 162 -14.11 3.32 -11.30
N CYS A 163 -13.83 3.70 -12.55
CA CYS A 163 -12.66 4.50 -12.92
C CYS A 163 -13.05 5.72 -13.76
N THR A 164 -12.32 6.82 -13.60
CA THR A 164 -12.36 7.93 -14.56
C THR A 164 -11.53 7.62 -15.80
N GLU A 165 -11.90 8.18 -16.95
CA GLU A 165 -11.14 7.98 -18.18
C GLU A 165 -9.75 8.63 -18.09
N GLU A 166 -9.64 9.72 -17.33
CA GLU A 166 -8.39 10.41 -17.00
C GLU A 166 -7.43 9.49 -16.24
N ALA A 167 -7.93 8.79 -15.21
CA ALA A 167 -7.15 7.79 -14.47
C ALA A 167 -6.64 6.68 -15.39
N LEU A 168 -7.52 6.09 -16.21
CA LEU A 168 -7.14 5.02 -17.14
C LEU A 168 -6.15 5.50 -18.20
N ARG A 169 -6.29 6.73 -18.68
CA ARG A 169 -5.35 7.37 -19.61
C ARG A 169 -3.98 7.58 -18.96
N LEU A 170 -3.94 8.01 -17.70
CA LEU A 170 -2.71 8.16 -16.94
C LEU A 170 -2.02 6.80 -16.78
N VAL A 171 -2.74 5.76 -16.33
CA VAL A 171 -2.22 4.38 -16.21
C VAL A 171 -1.56 3.92 -17.50
N ARG A 172 -2.21 4.09 -18.66
CA ARG A 172 -1.64 3.68 -19.96
C ARG A 172 -0.35 4.44 -20.31
N LYS A 173 -0.22 5.69 -19.87
CA LYS A 173 0.95 6.55 -20.11
C LYS A 173 2.07 6.33 -19.10
N THR A 174 1.79 5.79 -17.91
CA THR A 174 2.79 5.55 -16.86
C THR A 174 3.93 4.66 -17.37
N LYS A 175 5.15 5.18 -17.29
CA LYS A 175 6.38 4.47 -17.64
C LYS A 175 7.42 4.78 -16.59
N PHE A 176 7.90 3.73 -15.94
CA PHE A 176 8.97 3.88 -14.96
C PHE A 176 9.85 2.63 -15.00
N ARG A 177 11.16 2.88 -15.05
CA ARG A 177 12.22 1.89 -14.93
C ARG A 177 13.35 2.45 -14.09
N LYS A 178 13.79 1.71 -13.09
CA LYS A 178 15.00 2.01 -12.32
C LYS A 178 16.13 1.08 -12.77
N ASN A 179 17.19 1.65 -13.31
CA ASN A 179 18.41 0.88 -13.60
C ASN A 179 19.34 0.93 -12.38
N PHE A 180 19.89 -0.22 -11.99
CA PHE A 180 20.86 -0.32 -10.90
C PHE A 180 22.28 -0.41 -11.47
N ALA A 181 23.19 0.41 -10.93
CA ALA A 181 24.56 0.52 -11.43
C ALA A 181 24.61 0.69 -12.97
N PHE A 182 23.88 1.67 -13.50
CA PHE A 182 23.73 1.91 -14.95
C PHE A 182 23.21 0.70 -15.76
N GLY A 183 22.54 -0.24 -15.11
CA GLY A 183 21.99 -1.46 -15.71
C GLY A 183 22.90 -2.68 -15.56
N ILE A 184 24.11 -2.52 -15.02
CA ILE A 184 25.04 -3.63 -14.76
C ILE A 184 24.48 -4.58 -13.69
N ARG A 185 23.72 -4.06 -12.72
CA ARG A 185 23.05 -4.84 -11.67
C ARG A 185 21.55 -5.00 -11.94
N GLY A 186 21.20 -5.06 -13.22
CA GLY A 186 19.82 -5.21 -13.66
C GLY A 186 18.98 -3.94 -13.54
N TRP A 187 17.67 -4.13 -13.66
CA TRP A 187 16.68 -3.06 -13.61
C TRP A 187 15.41 -3.49 -12.88
N ALA A 188 14.63 -2.53 -12.41
CA ALA A 188 13.27 -2.74 -11.91
C ALA A 188 12.27 -2.00 -12.80
N ASP A 189 11.24 -2.71 -13.26
CA ASP A 189 10.13 -2.14 -14.04
C ASP A 189 8.89 -1.95 -13.17
N LEU A 190 8.24 -0.79 -13.29
CA LEU A 190 6.91 -0.58 -12.72
C LEU A 190 5.83 -1.12 -13.66
N ARG A 191 5.06 -2.09 -13.17
CA ARG A 191 3.85 -2.61 -13.80
C ARG A 191 2.64 -2.01 -13.09
N VAL A 192 1.68 -1.50 -13.85
CA VAL A 192 0.40 -1.00 -13.29
C VAL A 192 -0.74 -1.70 -14.00
N ALA A 193 -1.67 -2.26 -13.22
CA ALA A 193 -2.89 -2.88 -13.71
C ALA A 193 -4.09 -2.39 -12.90
N VAL A 194 -5.16 -2.04 -13.59
CA VAL A 194 -6.42 -1.57 -12.99
C VAL A 194 -7.55 -2.43 -13.50
N ALA A 195 -8.24 -3.11 -12.59
CA ALA A 195 -9.51 -3.79 -12.83
C ALA A 195 -10.66 -2.83 -12.50
N ASP A 196 -11.38 -2.40 -13.53
CA ASP A 196 -12.58 -1.57 -13.40
C ASP A 196 -13.81 -2.48 -13.40
N LEU A 197 -14.47 -2.60 -12.25
CA LEU A 197 -15.63 -3.48 -12.09
C LEU A 197 -16.87 -2.94 -12.80
N SER A 198 -17.02 -1.62 -12.92
CA SER A 198 -18.16 -1.00 -13.61
C SER A 198 -18.17 -1.33 -15.11
N THR A 199 -16.99 -1.42 -15.72
CA THR A 199 -16.87 -1.74 -17.16
C THR A 199 -16.38 -3.16 -17.43
N LYS A 200 -16.05 -3.93 -16.38
CA LYS A 200 -15.48 -5.29 -16.45
C LYS A 200 -14.23 -5.36 -17.34
N ARG A 201 -13.39 -4.33 -17.30
CA ARG A 201 -12.17 -4.22 -18.12
C ARG A 201 -10.93 -4.08 -17.27
N VAL A 202 -9.83 -4.60 -17.79
CA VAL A 202 -8.50 -4.39 -17.23
C VAL A 202 -7.70 -3.44 -18.11
N THR A 203 -7.23 -2.35 -17.52
CA THR A 203 -6.31 -1.40 -18.15
C THR A 203 -4.93 -1.54 -17.54
N THR A 204 -3.90 -1.61 -18.36
CA THR A 204 -2.51 -1.70 -17.89
C THR A 204 -1.63 -0.66 -18.54
N ASN A 205 -0.49 -0.38 -17.92
CA ASN A 205 0.63 0.24 -18.63
C ASN A 205 1.33 -0.78 -19.55
N ALA A 206 2.33 -0.33 -20.30
CA ALA A 206 3.02 -1.18 -21.28
C ALA A 206 3.70 -2.41 -20.64
N MET A 207 4.27 -2.26 -19.44
CA MET A 207 4.97 -3.34 -18.73
C MET A 207 4.00 -4.28 -17.99
N GLY A 208 2.81 -3.82 -17.64
CA GLY A 208 1.79 -4.61 -16.96
C GLY A 208 0.96 -5.54 -17.85
N LYS A 209 1.25 -5.64 -19.16
CA LYS A 209 0.47 -6.47 -20.10
C LYS A 209 0.35 -7.94 -19.68
N GLN A 210 1.37 -8.48 -19.02
CA GLN A 210 1.35 -9.86 -18.52
C GLN A 210 0.32 -10.06 -17.40
N LEU A 211 0.13 -9.05 -16.53
CA LEU A 211 -0.86 -9.08 -15.45
C LEU A 211 -2.30 -9.09 -15.99
N LYS A 212 -2.50 -8.49 -17.17
CA LYS A 212 -3.82 -8.32 -17.77
C LYS A 212 -4.58 -9.64 -17.89
N GLN A 213 -3.95 -10.68 -18.44
CA GLN A 213 -4.61 -11.96 -18.69
C GLN A 213 -5.05 -12.64 -17.39
N THR A 214 -4.17 -12.66 -16.38
CA THR A 214 -4.46 -13.27 -15.08
C THR A 214 -5.60 -12.55 -14.36
N ILE A 215 -5.62 -11.21 -14.41
CA ILE A 215 -6.66 -10.41 -13.76
C ILE A 215 -7.99 -10.53 -14.53
N GLU A 216 -7.99 -10.47 -15.87
CA GLU A 216 -9.20 -10.63 -16.69
C GLU A 216 -9.86 -12.00 -16.52
N ALA A 217 -9.06 -13.07 -16.40
CA ALA A 217 -9.57 -14.40 -16.10
C ALA A 217 -10.34 -14.40 -14.77
N THR A 218 -9.89 -13.62 -13.79
CA THR A 218 -10.52 -13.55 -12.47
C THR A 218 -11.83 -12.76 -12.47
N LEU A 219 -11.95 -11.75 -13.35
CA LEU A 219 -13.17 -10.97 -13.54
C LEU A 219 -14.26 -11.77 -14.26
N SER A 220 -13.89 -12.66 -15.18
CA SER A 220 -14.82 -13.43 -16.03
C SER A 220 -15.50 -14.61 -15.32
N VAL A 221 -15.04 -15.03 -14.13
CA VAL A 221 -15.66 -16.12 -13.33
C VAL A 221 -16.94 -15.64 -12.64
N GLN A 222 -17.74 -14.81 -13.32
CA GLN A 222 -19.02 -14.27 -12.85
C GLN A 222 -20.15 -14.49 -13.89
N ALA A 223 -19.94 -15.34 -14.89
CA ALA A 223 -20.97 -15.73 -15.86
C ALA A 223 -21.49 -17.15 -15.57
#